data_AF-A0A850J6F4-F1
#
_entry.id   AF-A0A850J6F4-F1
#
_cell.length_a   1.000
_cell.length_b   1.000
_cell.length_c   1.000
_cell.angle_alpha   90.00
_cell.angle_beta   90.00
_cell.angle_gamma   90.00
#
_symmetry.space_group_name_H-M   'P 1'
#
loop_
_entity.id
_entity.type
_entity.pdbx_description
1 polymer ?
#
loop_
_entity_poly.entity_id
_entity_poly.type
_entity_poly.pdbx_seq_one_letter_code
_entity_poly.pdbx_strand_id
1 'polypeptide(L)'
;MPNSTPVTDTPQNDRPPNVYELLTQMTAGPTSREVASATLRNALREQYPTVDINPDLAMVCTPRWQIVDDKIVSLDGFFEPLTSVLARQAISPDPVIYIDGEHYLSLQPSASNDVHLPVKIDAVGRLINELSPLLFTAFQEQQLDYWNQSNGSSGPRWQVFANSLCKVWNVSTVEGWDADDCAMARMLFHSPQQENRSLKNPYKSRAYLIDVDILRNGQTHHAGVLDKAVLIGEHGKTTRILTYSLVSGYEKFDSLQALGENLATQVTGAQQDIALQWRLSEPTGNFFDSLACALIAMQIDTLGQLGAAQDREPHSQPSAPISLTRAVPSIEELSAHSMSSIRQIQQRIPDWLANASDTDAAAYGRYLINLAQVHTHNQGRSFLDGIAPIRDGGRTQAQDRRRGRIRGTSSKPDKVEVVSRSPVIWGTCRVPGQVDITGRR
;
A
#
# COMPACT_ATOMS: atom_id res chain seq x y z
N MET A 1 -9.17 -38.44 -22.03
CA MET A 1 -9.75 -37.21 -21.47
C MET A 1 -9.51 -37.23 -19.98
N PRO A 2 -8.64 -36.38 -19.43
CA PRO A 2 -8.41 -36.35 -17.99
C PRO A 2 -9.46 -35.45 -17.32
N ASN A 3 -10.12 -36.01 -16.30
CA ASN A 3 -11.04 -35.31 -15.42
C ASN A 3 -10.34 -34.15 -14.71
N SER A 4 -10.70 -32.93 -15.06
CA SER A 4 -10.41 -31.74 -14.26
C SER A 4 -11.38 -31.72 -13.08
N THR A 5 -10.98 -32.27 -11.94
CA THR A 5 -11.60 -31.92 -10.66
C THR A 5 -11.39 -30.42 -10.43
N PRO A 6 -12.45 -29.64 -10.16
CA PRO A 6 -12.30 -28.23 -9.86
C PRO A 6 -11.48 -28.09 -8.58
N VAL A 7 -10.41 -27.29 -8.66
CA VAL A 7 -9.68 -26.81 -7.49
C VAL A 7 -10.71 -26.13 -6.61
N THR A 8 -11.00 -26.77 -5.48
CA THR A 8 -11.96 -26.27 -4.52
C THR A 8 -11.42 -24.96 -3.98
N ASP A 9 -12.20 -23.90 -4.15
CA ASP A 9 -11.93 -22.57 -3.61
C ASP A 9 -11.45 -22.68 -2.16
N THR A 10 -10.33 -22.01 -1.89
CA THR A 10 -9.75 -21.84 -0.56
C THR A 10 -10.86 -21.46 0.43
N PRO A 11 -10.95 -22.06 1.63
CA PRO A 11 -11.99 -21.68 2.59
C PRO A 11 -11.89 -20.18 2.86
N GLN A 12 -12.95 -19.45 2.50
CA GLN A 12 -13.09 -18.03 2.80
C GLN A 12 -13.20 -17.91 4.32
N ASN A 13 -12.06 -17.71 4.97
CA ASN A 13 -11.98 -17.56 6.41
C ASN A 13 -12.56 -16.17 6.77
N ASP A 14 -13.60 -16.16 7.60
CA ASP A 14 -14.28 -14.94 8.09
C ASP A 14 -13.57 -14.31 9.29
N ARG A 15 -12.29 -14.66 9.50
CA ARG A 15 -11.45 -14.03 10.52
C ARG A 15 -11.37 -12.51 10.29
N PRO A 16 -11.51 -11.70 11.35
CA PRO A 16 -11.20 -10.27 11.30
C PRO A 16 -9.75 -10.03 10.85
N PRO A 17 -9.51 -9.20 9.83
CA PRO A 17 -8.16 -8.83 9.45
C PRO A 17 -7.52 -8.01 10.58
N ASN A 18 -6.19 -8.07 10.67
CA ASN A 18 -5.45 -7.16 11.54
C ASN A 18 -5.25 -5.79 10.87
N VAL A 19 -4.85 -4.79 11.66
CA VAL A 19 -4.66 -3.41 11.18
C VAL A 19 -3.63 -3.34 10.03
N TYR A 20 -2.54 -4.12 10.07
CA TYR A 20 -1.54 -4.11 9.01
C TYR A 20 -2.06 -4.67 7.68
N GLU A 21 -2.97 -5.66 7.71
CA GLU A 21 -3.59 -6.20 6.50
C GLU A 21 -4.47 -5.15 5.81
N LEU A 22 -5.23 -4.37 6.59
CA LEU A 22 -6.04 -3.26 6.05
C LEU A 22 -5.17 -2.11 5.54
N LEU A 23 -4.13 -1.72 6.29
CA LEU A 23 -3.17 -0.70 5.85
C LEU A 23 -2.44 -1.13 4.58
N THR A 24 -2.09 -2.42 4.46
CA THR A 24 -1.49 -2.96 3.23
C THR A 24 -2.43 -2.82 2.05
N GLN A 25 -3.73 -3.10 2.21
CA GLN A 25 -4.70 -2.90 1.13
C GLN A 25 -4.85 -1.41 0.75
N MET A 26 -4.81 -0.51 1.73
CA MET A 26 -4.95 0.94 1.52
C MET A 26 -3.72 1.57 0.85
N THR A 27 -2.52 1.07 1.12
CA THR A 27 -1.24 1.66 0.65
C THR A 27 -0.66 0.95 -0.57
N ALA A 28 -1.34 -0.07 -1.07
CA ALA A 28 -0.85 -0.96 -2.10
C ALA A 28 -0.87 -0.41 -3.54
N GLY A 29 -1.57 0.70 -3.76
CA GLY A 29 -1.75 1.31 -5.08
C GLY A 29 -0.46 1.82 -5.73
N PRO A 30 -0.55 2.48 -6.89
CA PRO A 30 0.59 3.12 -7.55
C PRO A 30 1.37 4.04 -6.61
N THR A 31 2.68 4.09 -6.79
CA THR A 31 3.55 5.04 -6.09
C THR A 31 3.72 6.32 -6.91
N SER A 32 4.13 7.42 -6.28
CA SER A 32 4.43 8.67 -6.99
C SER A 32 5.44 8.48 -8.12
N ARG A 33 6.45 7.63 -7.92
CA ARG A 33 7.45 7.28 -8.94
C ARG A 33 6.84 6.55 -10.13
N GLU A 34 5.98 5.56 -9.89
CA GLU A 34 5.33 4.83 -10.99
C GLU A 34 4.37 5.70 -11.77
N VAL A 35 3.66 6.59 -11.09
CA VAL A 35 2.82 7.60 -11.73
C VAL A 35 3.68 8.51 -12.61
N ALA A 36 4.78 9.04 -12.08
CA ALA A 36 5.72 9.87 -12.85
C ALA A 36 6.31 9.13 -14.06
N SER A 37 6.71 7.86 -13.87
CA SER A 37 7.21 6.99 -14.93
C SER A 37 6.16 6.74 -16.01
N ALA A 38 4.91 6.43 -15.63
CA ALA A 38 3.81 6.21 -16.56
C ALA A 38 3.46 7.49 -17.34
N THR A 39 3.37 8.63 -16.65
CA THR A 39 3.09 9.94 -17.23
C THR A 39 4.18 10.34 -18.24
N LEU A 40 5.46 10.24 -17.87
CA LEU A 40 6.58 10.49 -18.78
C LEU A 40 6.57 9.53 -19.96
N ARG A 41 6.38 8.23 -19.71
CA ARG A 41 6.42 7.21 -20.76
C ARG A 41 5.36 7.48 -21.82
N ASN A 42 4.15 7.88 -21.42
CA ASN A 42 3.09 8.21 -22.36
C ASN A 42 3.47 9.43 -23.21
N ALA A 43 3.89 10.53 -22.60
CA ALA A 43 4.23 11.74 -23.33
C ALA A 43 5.48 11.60 -24.21
N LEU A 44 6.50 10.87 -23.75
CA LEU A 44 7.70 10.57 -24.54
C LEU A 44 7.38 9.69 -25.75
N ARG A 45 6.43 8.75 -25.64
CA ARG A 45 5.98 7.95 -26.78
C ARG A 45 5.24 8.77 -27.82
N GLU A 46 4.48 9.78 -27.40
CA GLU A 46 3.82 10.70 -28.33
C GLU A 46 4.84 11.58 -29.06
N GLN A 47 5.85 12.09 -28.35
CA GLN A 47 6.87 12.98 -28.91
C GLN A 47 7.94 12.24 -29.73
N TYR A 48 8.31 11.02 -29.32
CA TYR A 48 9.37 10.20 -29.90
C TYR A 48 8.88 8.76 -30.17
N PRO A 49 7.90 8.54 -31.08
CA PRO A 49 7.23 7.25 -31.25
C PRO A 49 8.13 6.11 -31.75
N THR A 50 9.28 6.43 -32.34
CA THR A 50 10.25 5.46 -32.87
C THR A 50 11.39 5.15 -31.89
N VAL A 51 11.46 5.84 -30.75
CA VAL A 51 12.52 5.66 -29.75
C VAL A 51 11.92 4.99 -28.52
N ASP A 52 12.42 3.81 -28.16
CA ASP A 52 11.99 3.14 -26.93
C ASP A 52 12.70 3.75 -25.71
N ILE A 53 12.05 4.75 -25.10
CA ILE A 53 12.55 5.45 -23.93
C ILE A 53 11.82 4.90 -22.70
N ASN A 54 12.53 4.16 -21.86
CA ASN A 54 12.04 3.79 -20.53
C ASN A 54 12.46 4.88 -19.52
N PRO A 55 11.55 5.69 -18.96
CA PRO A 55 11.91 6.82 -18.08
C PRO A 55 12.64 6.41 -16.80
N ASP A 56 12.47 5.16 -16.36
CA ASP A 56 13.15 4.63 -15.17
C ASP A 56 14.60 4.22 -15.42
N LEU A 57 14.97 4.00 -16.69
CA LEU A 57 16.31 3.61 -17.11
C LEU A 57 17.03 4.72 -17.88
N ALA A 58 16.29 5.63 -18.49
CA ALA A 58 16.83 6.74 -19.24
C ALA A 58 17.36 7.80 -18.27
N MET A 59 18.67 8.00 -18.34
CA MET A 59 19.43 8.87 -17.45
C MET A 59 19.75 10.17 -18.18
N VAL A 60 19.34 11.28 -17.59
CA VAL A 60 19.82 12.60 -17.98
C VAL A 60 21.26 12.71 -17.53
N CYS A 61 22.13 13.07 -18.46
CA CYS A 61 23.55 13.24 -18.25
C CYS A 61 23.85 14.74 -18.28
N THR A 62 24.29 15.29 -17.15
CA THR A 62 24.78 16.66 -17.02
C THR A 62 26.31 16.60 -16.88
N PRO A 63 27.07 16.92 -17.95
CA PRO A 63 28.52 16.91 -17.87
C PRO A 63 29.01 17.98 -16.91
N ARG A 64 30.09 17.67 -16.19
CA ARG A 64 30.76 18.60 -15.29
C ARG A 64 32.15 18.87 -15.79
N TRP A 65 32.55 20.13 -15.71
CA TRP A 65 33.86 20.60 -16.15
C TRP A 65 34.55 21.32 -15.02
N GLN A 66 35.86 21.16 -14.94
CA GLN A 66 36.70 21.92 -14.02
C GLN A 66 37.89 22.50 -14.79
N ILE A 67 38.26 23.73 -14.45
CA ILE A 67 39.48 24.35 -14.96
C ILE A 67 40.62 23.98 -14.02
N VAL A 68 41.63 23.28 -14.55
CA VAL A 68 42.87 22.94 -13.85
C VAL A 68 44.03 23.37 -14.75
N ASP A 69 44.93 24.22 -14.23
CA ASP A 69 46.07 24.76 -14.96
C ASP A 69 45.70 25.36 -16.34
N ASP A 70 44.70 26.24 -16.37
CA ASP A 70 44.15 26.88 -17.59
C ASP A 70 43.63 25.89 -18.66
N LYS A 71 43.36 24.63 -18.28
CA LYS A 71 42.77 23.61 -19.14
C LYS A 71 41.41 23.17 -18.61
N ILE A 72 40.45 23.02 -19.52
CA ILE A 72 39.14 22.45 -19.21
C ILE A 72 39.30 20.93 -19.16
N VAL A 73 39.01 20.35 -17.99
CA VAL A 73 39.04 18.90 -17.74
C VAL A 73 37.62 18.42 -17.46
N SER A 74 37.23 17.30 -18.07
CA SER A 74 35.96 16.64 -17.77
C SER A 74 36.05 15.99 -16.39
N LEU A 75 35.05 16.25 -15.56
CA LEU A 75 34.78 15.49 -14.35
C LEU A 75 33.73 14.41 -14.67
N ASP A 76 33.54 13.49 -13.73
CA ASP A 76 32.39 12.59 -13.77
C ASP A 76 31.10 13.42 -13.81
N GLY A 77 30.28 13.14 -14.82
CA GLY A 77 28.99 13.79 -15.00
C GLY A 77 28.03 13.48 -13.85
N PHE A 78 27.02 14.33 -13.70
CA PHE A 78 25.88 14.01 -12.86
C PHE A 78 24.86 13.24 -13.70
N PHE A 79 24.36 12.13 -13.15
CA PHE A 79 23.43 11.24 -13.83
C PHE A 79 22.19 11.04 -12.99
N GLU A 80 21.03 11.24 -13.60
CA GLU A 80 19.76 11.10 -12.90
C GLU A 80 18.67 10.48 -13.80
N PRO A 81 17.86 9.53 -13.31
CA PRO A 81 16.73 9.00 -14.07
C PRO A 81 15.70 10.11 -14.39
N LEU A 82 15.13 10.10 -15.60
CA LEU A 82 14.07 11.04 -15.98
C LEU A 82 12.90 11.02 -15.00
N THR A 83 12.51 9.84 -14.52
CA THR A 83 11.46 9.70 -13.50
C THR A 83 11.79 10.46 -12.22
N SER A 84 13.05 10.42 -11.76
CA SER A 84 13.47 11.15 -10.55
C SER A 84 13.42 12.66 -10.76
N VAL A 85 13.82 13.15 -11.95
CA VAL A 85 13.75 14.58 -12.28
C VAL A 85 12.31 15.09 -12.19
N LEU A 86 11.35 14.41 -12.84
CA LEU A 86 9.94 14.82 -12.79
C LEU A 86 9.38 14.74 -11.36
N ALA A 87 9.64 13.65 -10.66
CA ALA A 87 9.14 13.47 -9.29
C ALA A 87 9.71 14.54 -8.34
N ARG A 88 10.99 14.90 -8.46
CA ARG A 88 11.58 15.99 -7.70
C ARG A 88 10.98 17.33 -8.08
N GLN A 89 10.84 17.63 -9.37
CA GLN A 89 10.32 18.92 -9.80
C GLN A 89 8.87 19.12 -9.34
N ALA A 90 8.08 18.05 -9.37
CA ALA A 90 6.73 18.07 -8.84
C ALA A 90 6.70 18.33 -7.33
N ILE A 91 7.80 18.23 -6.57
CA ILE A 91 7.85 18.57 -5.15
C ILE A 91 8.53 19.93 -4.92
N SER A 92 9.55 20.23 -5.72
CA SER A 92 10.34 21.47 -5.71
C SER A 92 10.33 22.06 -7.12
N PRO A 93 9.45 23.03 -7.42
CA PRO A 93 9.08 23.44 -8.79
C PRO A 93 10.13 24.30 -9.50
N ASP A 94 11.42 24.04 -9.27
CA ASP A 94 12.49 24.66 -10.02
C ASP A 94 12.43 24.20 -11.49
N PRO A 95 12.34 25.11 -12.47
CA PRO A 95 12.30 24.74 -13.87
C PRO A 95 13.51 23.91 -14.28
N VAL A 96 13.26 22.82 -15.00
CA VAL A 96 14.30 22.02 -15.62
C VAL A 96 14.73 22.71 -16.91
N ILE A 97 16.03 23.04 -16.99
CA ILE A 97 16.64 23.66 -18.16
C ILE A 97 17.73 22.73 -18.69
N TYR A 98 17.44 22.08 -19.81
CA TYR A 98 18.42 21.28 -20.53
C TYR A 98 18.84 21.98 -21.81
N ILE A 99 20.15 21.95 -22.07
CA ILE A 99 20.78 22.62 -23.20
C ILE A 99 21.26 21.56 -24.18
N ASP A 100 20.74 21.62 -25.42
CA ASP A 100 21.19 20.76 -26.52
C ASP A 100 22.70 20.93 -26.75
N GLY A 101 23.41 19.80 -26.86
CA GLY A 101 24.87 19.78 -27.05
C GLY A 101 25.68 19.81 -25.75
N GLU A 102 25.05 20.14 -24.62
CA GLU A 102 25.64 19.96 -23.29
C GLU A 102 25.03 18.76 -22.58
N HIS A 103 23.70 18.74 -22.46
CA HIS A 103 22.97 17.67 -21.83
C HIS A 103 22.64 16.59 -22.86
N TYR A 104 22.47 15.36 -22.41
CA TYR A 104 22.01 14.28 -23.26
C TYR A 104 21.31 13.19 -22.43
N LEU A 105 20.60 12.31 -23.12
CA LEU A 105 19.93 11.17 -22.52
C LEU A 105 20.67 9.89 -22.89
N SER A 106 20.93 9.02 -21.92
CA SER A 106 21.60 7.73 -22.13
C SER A 106 20.90 6.63 -21.33
N LEU A 107 20.93 5.40 -21.86
CA LEU A 107 20.52 4.20 -21.11
C LEU A 107 21.70 3.56 -20.37
N GLN A 108 22.93 4.01 -20.63
CA GLN A 108 24.17 3.44 -20.11
C GLN A 108 25.17 4.57 -19.81
N PRO A 109 24.94 5.39 -18.76
CA PRO A 109 25.71 6.61 -18.46
C PRO A 109 27.17 6.40 -17.97
N SER A 110 27.75 5.23 -18.19
CA SER A 110 29.11 4.90 -17.71
C SER A 110 29.82 3.90 -18.62
N ALA A 111 29.30 3.71 -19.83
CA ALA A 111 29.96 2.87 -20.81
C ALA A 111 31.10 3.68 -21.44
N SER A 112 32.20 3.02 -21.82
CA SER A 112 33.34 3.70 -22.46
C SER A 112 32.98 4.45 -23.74
N ASN A 113 31.83 4.13 -24.33
CA ASN A 113 31.16 4.91 -25.37
C ASN A 113 29.73 5.21 -24.90
N ASP A 114 29.51 6.38 -24.31
CA ASP A 114 28.17 6.81 -23.94
C ASP A 114 27.31 6.94 -25.21
N VAL A 115 26.28 6.11 -25.32
CA VAL A 115 25.35 6.13 -26.45
C VAL A 115 24.24 7.11 -26.14
N HIS A 116 24.23 8.23 -26.87
CA HIS A 116 23.20 9.25 -26.74
C HIS A 116 21.93 8.77 -27.45
N LEU A 117 20.79 8.85 -26.75
CA LEU A 117 19.50 8.62 -27.38
C LEU A 117 19.20 9.76 -28.38
N PRO A 118 18.59 9.46 -29.54
CA PRO A 118 18.33 10.43 -30.60
C PRO A 118 17.13 11.33 -30.27
N VAL A 119 17.25 12.12 -29.21
CA VAL A 119 16.22 13.05 -28.72
C VAL A 119 16.77 14.48 -28.67
N LYS A 120 15.88 15.46 -28.68
CA LYS A 120 16.23 16.83 -28.31
C LYS A 120 16.05 16.99 -26.81
N ILE A 121 17.16 17.17 -26.09
CA ILE A 121 17.12 17.14 -24.62
C ILE A 121 16.43 18.40 -24.08
N ASP A 122 16.53 19.52 -24.78
CA ASP A 122 15.79 20.75 -24.45
C ASP A 122 14.27 20.53 -24.48
N ALA A 123 13.80 19.74 -25.45
CA ALA A 123 12.39 19.38 -25.62
C ALA A 123 11.92 18.39 -24.55
N VAL A 124 12.79 17.48 -24.09
CA VAL A 124 12.51 16.63 -22.92
C VAL A 124 12.43 17.48 -21.64
N GLY A 125 13.29 18.49 -21.50
CA GLY A 125 13.22 19.43 -20.37
C GLY A 125 11.91 20.23 -20.35
N ARG A 126 11.48 20.75 -21.52
CA ARG A 126 10.16 21.39 -21.66
C ARG A 126 9.01 20.45 -21.31
N LEU A 127 9.08 19.20 -21.77
CA LEU A 127 8.07 18.20 -21.46
C LEU A 127 7.97 17.94 -19.95
N ILE A 128 9.10 17.83 -19.25
CA ILE A 128 9.13 17.68 -17.78
C ILE A 128 8.46 18.89 -17.10
N ASN A 129 8.78 20.11 -17.53
CA ASN A 129 8.16 21.33 -17.00
C ASN A 129 6.64 21.37 -17.21
N GLU A 130 6.15 20.87 -18.35
CA GLU A 130 4.71 20.79 -18.66
C GLU A 130 3.98 19.74 -17.82
N LEU A 131 4.62 18.59 -17.56
CA LEU A 131 4.02 17.47 -16.82
C LEU A 131 4.08 17.65 -15.30
N SER A 132 5.09 18.35 -14.77
CA SER A 132 5.30 18.56 -13.34
C SER A 132 4.05 19.04 -12.59
N PRO A 133 3.39 20.14 -12.99
CA PRO A 133 2.18 20.62 -12.29
C PRO A 133 0.98 19.66 -12.40
N LEU A 134 0.99 18.73 -13.36
CA LEU A 134 -0.09 17.78 -13.58
C LEU A 134 0.12 16.46 -12.81
N LEU A 135 1.28 16.27 -12.17
CA LEU A 135 1.66 14.97 -11.61
C LEU A 135 0.72 14.51 -10.50
N PHE A 136 0.27 15.39 -9.61
CA PHE A 136 -0.66 15.02 -8.53
C PHE A 136 -2.05 14.70 -9.04
N THR A 137 -2.53 15.39 -10.07
CA THR A 137 -3.79 15.03 -10.76
C THR A 137 -3.68 13.64 -11.39
N ALA A 138 -2.60 13.37 -12.13
CA ALA A 138 -2.33 12.04 -12.68
C ALA A 138 -2.22 10.98 -11.58
N PHE A 139 -1.72 11.34 -10.40
CA PHE A 139 -1.65 10.43 -9.26
C PHE A 139 -3.05 10.12 -8.71
N GLN A 140 -3.93 11.12 -8.57
CA GLN A 140 -5.33 10.91 -8.18
C GLN A 140 -6.06 9.98 -9.15
N GLU A 141 -5.90 10.20 -10.46
CA GLU A 141 -6.51 9.37 -11.51
C GLU A 141 -6.02 7.93 -11.44
N GLN A 142 -4.70 7.70 -11.36
CA GLN A 142 -4.15 6.35 -11.30
C GLN A 142 -4.52 5.60 -10.01
N GLN A 143 -4.70 6.31 -8.88
CA GLN A 143 -5.21 5.68 -7.66
C GLN A 143 -6.68 5.28 -7.81
N LEU A 144 -7.50 6.11 -8.45
CA LEU A 144 -8.89 5.78 -8.73
C LEU A 144 -9.00 4.58 -9.66
N ASP A 145 -8.19 4.54 -10.72
CA ASP A 145 -8.11 3.40 -11.63
C ASP A 145 -7.69 2.13 -10.89
N TYR A 146 -6.69 2.22 -10.02
CA TYR A 146 -6.26 1.10 -9.17
C TYR A 146 -7.43 0.52 -8.34
N TRP A 147 -8.21 1.38 -7.68
CA TRP A 147 -9.34 0.94 -6.87
C TRP A 147 -10.48 0.32 -7.69
N ASN A 148 -10.66 0.78 -8.93
CA ASN A 148 -11.67 0.26 -9.86
C ASN A 148 -11.25 -1.00 -10.63
N GLN A 149 -9.96 -1.32 -10.66
CA GLN A 149 -9.48 -2.56 -11.28
C GLN A 149 -10.08 -3.80 -10.59
N SER A 150 -10.41 -4.82 -11.39
CA SER A 150 -10.85 -6.12 -10.91
C SER A 150 -9.86 -7.21 -11.30
N ASN A 151 -9.52 -8.09 -10.34
CA ASN A 151 -8.57 -9.19 -10.53
C ASN A 151 -9.26 -10.55 -10.61
N GLY A 152 -10.37 -10.65 -11.35
CA GLY A 152 -11.11 -11.90 -11.54
C GLY A 152 -12.48 -11.90 -10.85
N SER A 153 -12.80 -12.94 -10.09
CA SER A 153 -14.15 -13.16 -9.56
C SER A 153 -14.52 -12.33 -8.32
N SER A 154 -13.55 -11.67 -7.66
CA SER A 154 -13.77 -10.95 -6.40
C SER A 154 -14.29 -9.51 -6.54
N GLY A 155 -14.62 -9.07 -7.76
CA GLY A 155 -15.06 -7.70 -8.02
C GLY A 155 -13.90 -6.69 -8.05
N PRO A 156 -14.19 -5.38 -8.05
CA PRO A 156 -13.19 -4.32 -7.99
C PRO A 156 -12.47 -4.28 -6.63
N ARG A 157 -11.25 -3.74 -6.59
CA ARG A 157 -10.44 -3.69 -5.36
C ARG A 157 -11.11 -2.95 -4.21
N TRP A 158 -11.87 -1.89 -4.50
CA TRP A 158 -12.60 -1.15 -3.45
C TRP A 158 -13.62 -2.06 -2.74
N GLN A 159 -14.24 -3.01 -3.44
CA GLN A 159 -15.20 -3.94 -2.87
C GLN A 159 -14.51 -5.03 -2.04
N VAL A 160 -13.33 -5.48 -2.46
CA VAL A 160 -12.48 -6.37 -1.65
C VAL A 160 -12.08 -5.68 -0.33
N PHE A 161 -11.78 -4.39 -0.39
CA PHE A 161 -11.49 -3.58 0.80
C PHE A 161 -12.72 -3.40 1.69
N ALA A 162 -13.88 -3.09 1.12
CA ALA A 162 -15.16 -3.05 1.85
C ALA A 162 -15.45 -4.36 2.59
N ASN A 163 -15.25 -5.50 1.94
CA ASN A 163 -15.40 -6.82 2.56
C ASN A 163 -14.39 -7.05 3.70
N SER A 164 -13.17 -6.54 3.57
CA SER A 164 -12.15 -6.63 4.63
C SER A 164 -12.54 -5.76 5.83
N LEU A 165 -13.04 -4.55 5.60
CA LEU A 165 -13.60 -3.67 6.63
C LEU A 165 -14.81 -4.30 7.31
N CYS A 166 -15.67 -5.01 6.57
CA CYS A 166 -16.79 -5.74 7.12
C CYS A 166 -16.34 -6.81 8.13
N LYS A 167 -15.34 -7.62 7.74
CA LYS A 167 -14.79 -8.70 8.57
C LYS A 167 -14.22 -8.22 9.90
N VAL A 168 -13.76 -6.97 10.01
CA VAL A 168 -13.35 -6.36 11.28
C VAL A 168 -14.44 -6.53 12.33
N TRP A 169 -15.73 -6.41 11.97
CA TRP A 169 -16.83 -6.50 12.92
C TRP A 169 -17.22 -7.93 13.30
N ASN A 170 -16.58 -8.96 12.74
CA ASN A 170 -16.80 -10.37 13.12
C ASN A 170 -16.01 -10.79 14.37
N VAL A 171 -16.17 -10.04 15.47
CA VAL A 171 -15.39 -10.24 16.70
C VAL A 171 -16.09 -11.15 17.70
N SER A 172 -15.30 -11.93 18.46
CA SER A 172 -15.80 -12.70 19.61
C SER A 172 -15.45 -12.07 20.95
N THR A 173 -14.32 -11.37 21.02
CA THR A 173 -13.80 -10.70 22.21
C THR A 173 -13.05 -9.45 21.79
N VAL A 174 -13.29 -8.33 22.48
CA VAL A 174 -12.54 -7.08 22.37
C VAL A 174 -12.34 -6.55 23.78
N GLU A 175 -11.17 -5.98 24.07
CA GLU A 175 -10.89 -5.41 25.40
C GLU A 175 -11.89 -4.28 25.72
N GLY A 176 -12.50 -4.32 26.91
CA GLY A 176 -13.52 -3.37 27.33
C GLY A 176 -14.92 -3.58 26.75
N TRP A 177 -15.11 -4.58 25.88
CA TRP A 177 -16.42 -4.94 25.32
C TRP A 177 -17.00 -6.15 26.06
N ASP A 178 -18.31 -6.12 26.32
CA ASP A 178 -19.03 -7.27 26.84
C ASP A 178 -19.57 -8.18 25.72
N ALA A 179 -20.30 -9.24 26.11
CA ALA A 179 -20.85 -10.20 25.17
C ALA A 179 -21.90 -9.60 24.22
N ASP A 180 -22.67 -8.61 24.70
CA ASP A 180 -23.69 -7.92 23.90
C ASP A 180 -23.04 -6.94 22.92
N ASP A 181 -21.97 -6.25 23.31
CA ASP A 181 -21.18 -5.40 22.42
C ASP A 181 -20.66 -6.23 21.23
N CYS A 182 -20.05 -7.38 21.52
CA CYS A 182 -19.55 -8.28 20.47
C CYS A 182 -20.67 -8.87 19.61
N ALA A 183 -21.82 -9.20 20.21
CA ALA A 183 -22.98 -9.69 19.46
C ALA A 183 -23.57 -8.60 18.55
N MET A 184 -23.65 -7.36 19.02
CA MET A 184 -24.08 -6.21 18.23
C MET A 184 -23.14 -5.94 17.04
N ALA A 185 -21.82 -6.04 17.26
CA ALA A 185 -20.83 -5.94 16.19
C ALA A 185 -20.99 -7.04 15.12
N ARG A 186 -21.15 -8.30 15.53
CA ARG A 186 -21.38 -9.41 14.59
C ARG A 186 -22.68 -9.27 13.79
N MET A 187 -23.70 -8.61 14.36
CA MET A 187 -24.92 -8.29 13.62
C MET A 187 -24.67 -7.31 12.46
N LEU A 188 -23.78 -6.32 12.64
CA LEU A 188 -23.36 -5.43 11.55
C LEU A 188 -22.55 -6.21 10.49
N PHE A 189 -21.67 -7.13 10.91
CA PHE A 189 -20.93 -8.00 9.99
C PHE A 189 -21.87 -8.83 9.09
N HIS A 190 -22.87 -9.50 9.66
CA HIS A 190 -23.79 -10.34 8.89
C HIS A 190 -24.82 -9.56 8.07
N SER A 191 -25.23 -8.38 8.54
CA SER A 191 -26.25 -7.55 7.90
C SER A 191 -25.77 -6.09 7.81
N PRO A 192 -24.89 -5.77 6.86
CA PRO A 192 -24.31 -4.43 6.73
C PRO A 192 -25.27 -3.38 6.18
N GLN A 193 -26.36 -3.81 5.52
CA GLN A 193 -27.43 -2.92 5.04
C GLN A 193 -28.52 -2.75 6.12
N GLN A 194 -28.93 -1.51 6.34
CA GLN A 194 -29.89 -1.14 7.39
C GLN A 194 -31.22 -1.90 7.30
N GLU A 195 -31.78 -2.01 6.09
CA GLU A 195 -33.07 -2.65 5.82
C GLU A 195 -33.06 -4.13 6.23
N ASN A 196 -31.98 -4.84 5.86
CA ASN A 196 -31.80 -6.26 6.18
C ASN A 196 -31.56 -6.48 7.68
N ARG A 197 -30.88 -5.54 8.33
CA ARG A 197 -30.60 -5.60 9.78
C ARG A 197 -31.85 -5.36 10.61
N SER A 198 -32.67 -4.36 10.27
CA SER A 198 -33.80 -3.89 11.08
C SER A 198 -34.89 -4.96 11.32
N LEU A 199 -35.01 -5.96 10.45
CA LEU A 199 -36.03 -7.02 10.54
C LEU A 199 -35.81 -7.99 11.71
N LYS A 200 -34.57 -8.12 12.24
CA LYS A 200 -34.21 -9.09 13.30
C LYS A 200 -33.19 -8.54 14.31
N ASN A 201 -33.12 -7.22 14.47
CA ASN A 201 -32.09 -6.60 15.31
C ASN A 201 -32.53 -6.43 16.77
N PRO A 202 -32.09 -7.29 17.72
CA PRO A 202 -32.43 -7.13 19.14
C PRO A 202 -31.83 -5.86 19.75
N TYR A 203 -30.80 -5.29 19.12
CA TYR A 203 -30.10 -4.10 19.59
C TYR A 203 -30.60 -2.80 18.98
N LYS A 204 -31.53 -2.85 18.00
CA LYS A 204 -31.97 -1.69 17.19
C LYS A 204 -30.79 -0.85 16.65
N SER A 205 -29.66 -1.51 16.43
CA SER A 205 -28.40 -0.87 16.09
C SER A 205 -28.40 -0.21 14.71
N ARG A 206 -27.73 0.93 14.62
CA ARG A 206 -27.52 1.75 13.42
C ARG A 206 -26.04 2.04 13.24
N ALA A 207 -25.59 2.10 11.98
CA ALA A 207 -24.19 2.29 11.65
C ALA A 207 -24.04 3.62 10.92
N TYR A 208 -23.05 4.40 11.32
CA TYR A 208 -22.86 5.77 10.89
C TYR A 208 -21.42 6.01 10.47
N LEU A 209 -21.27 6.84 9.45
CA LEU A 209 -20.03 7.55 9.16
C LEU A 209 -20.04 8.88 9.92
N ILE A 210 -18.86 9.42 10.23
CA ILE A 210 -18.73 10.72 10.87
C ILE A 210 -18.32 11.72 9.80
N ASP A 211 -19.17 12.69 9.54
CA ASP A 211 -18.91 13.76 8.59
C ASP A 211 -18.56 15.06 9.31
N VAL A 212 -17.53 15.76 8.83
CA VAL A 212 -16.86 16.84 9.57
C VAL A 212 -16.78 18.12 8.75
N ASP A 213 -17.15 19.20 9.41
CA ASP A 213 -16.99 20.57 8.96
C ASP A 213 -16.08 21.32 9.95
N ILE A 214 -15.19 22.16 9.44
CA ILE A 214 -14.18 22.87 10.21
C ILE A 214 -14.45 24.36 10.13
N LEU A 215 -14.57 24.99 11.30
CA LEU A 215 -14.76 26.42 11.41
C LEU A 215 -13.42 27.06 11.71
N ARG A 216 -12.97 27.91 10.79
CA ARG A 216 -11.76 28.72 10.92
C ARG A 216 -12.07 30.13 10.49
N ASN A 217 -11.72 31.13 11.31
CA ASN A 217 -11.92 32.56 11.02
C ASN A 217 -13.37 32.92 10.61
N GLY A 218 -14.36 32.26 11.20
CA GLY A 218 -15.79 32.48 10.89
C GLY A 218 -16.26 31.88 9.57
N GLN A 219 -15.42 31.13 8.85
CA GLN A 219 -15.80 30.36 7.67
C GLN A 219 -15.85 28.86 7.98
N THR A 220 -16.90 28.21 7.50
CA THR A 220 -17.05 26.76 7.56
C THR A 220 -16.48 26.14 6.29
N HIS A 221 -15.49 25.27 6.46
CA HIS A 221 -14.91 24.47 5.40
C HIS A 221 -15.29 23.01 5.62
N HIS A 222 -15.89 22.38 4.61
CA HIS A 222 -16.13 20.95 4.66
C HIS A 222 -14.79 20.21 4.67
N ALA A 223 -14.57 19.37 5.67
CA ALA A 223 -13.32 18.62 5.81
C ALA A 223 -13.45 17.18 5.32
N GLY A 224 -14.68 16.64 5.31
CA GLY A 224 -15.01 15.33 4.79
C GLY A 224 -15.38 14.31 5.86
N VAL A 225 -15.46 13.06 5.46
CA VAL A 225 -15.81 11.92 6.32
C VAL A 225 -14.56 11.40 7.02
N LEU A 226 -14.63 11.16 8.34
CA LEU A 226 -13.54 10.58 9.12
C LEU A 226 -13.33 9.09 8.84
N ASP A 227 -12.12 8.61 9.16
CA ASP A 227 -11.71 7.21 9.06
C ASP A 227 -12.31 6.31 10.16
N LYS A 228 -13.41 6.74 10.79
CA LYS A 228 -14.01 6.10 11.96
C LYS A 228 -15.45 5.69 11.67
N ALA A 229 -15.70 4.39 11.76
CA ALA A 229 -17.03 3.80 11.72
C ALA A 229 -17.66 3.82 13.12
N VAL A 230 -18.95 4.16 13.21
CA VAL A 230 -19.68 4.22 14.48
C VAL A 230 -20.89 3.29 14.43
N LEU A 231 -21.04 2.42 15.44
CA LEU A 231 -22.18 1.56 15.63
C LEU A 231 -22.88 1.92 16.95
N ILE A 232 -24.12 2.38 16.84
CA ILE A 232 -24.93 2.78 18.00
C ILE A 232 -26.09 1.80 18.12
N GLY A 233 -26.32 1.26 19.32
CA GLY A 233 -27.50 0.44 19.60
C GLY A 233 -27.90 0.51 21.06
N GLU A 234 -28.94 -0.24 21.39
CA GLU A 234 -29.54 -0.29 22.71
C GLU A 234 -29.68 -1.74 23.16
N HIS A 235 -29.32 -2.05 24.41
CA HIS A 235 -29.72 -3.30 25.05
C HIS A 235 -30.31 -3.00 26.43
N GLY A 236 -31.58 -3.34 26.65
CA GLY A 236 -32.30 -2.95 27.86
C GLY A 236 -32.47 -1.42 27.94
N LYS A 237 -31.86 -0.79 28.96
CA LYS A 237 -31.85 0.67 29.14
C LYS A 237 -30.51 1.32 28.82
N THR A 238 -29.55 0.55 28.30
CA THR A 238 -28.18 1.00 28.08
C THR A 238 -27.93 1.24 26.61
N THR A 239 -27.59 2.48 26.25
CA THR A 239 -27.06 2.83 24.93
C THR A 239 -25.62 2.35 24.83
N ARG A 240 -25.25 1.77 23.68
CA ARG A 240 -23.92 1.26 23.38
C ARG A 240 -23.40 1.99 22.15
N ILE A 241 -22.24 2.61 22.24
CA ILE A 241 -21.57 3.30 21.13
C ILE A 241 -20.21 2.64 20.94
N LEU A 242 -20.10 1.86 19.86
CA LEU A 242 -18.88 1.14 19.48
C LEU A 242 -18.28 1.81 18.25
N THR A 243 -16.98 1.98 18.21
CA THR A 243 -16.31 2.53 17.03
C THR A 243 -15.14 1.68 16.60
N TYR A 244 -14.79 1.80 15.32
CA TYR A 244 -13.56 1.27 14.77
C TYR A 244 -12.91 2.27 13.81
N SER A 245 -11.61 2.49 13.94
CA SER A 245 -10.78 3.14 12.92
C SER A 245 -9.46 2.40 12.72
N LEU A 246 -8.78 2.64 11.60
CA LEU A 246 -7.47 2.04 11.32
C LEU A 246 -6.40 2.52 12.31
N VAL A 247 -6.54 3.75 12.81
CA VAL A 247 -5.59 4.38 13.73
C VAL A 247 -5.85 3.98 15.19
N SER A 248 -7.09 4.10 15.65
CA SER A 248 -7.44 3.90 17.08
C SER A 248 -7.87 2.46 17.40
N GLY A 249 -8.11 1.63 16.38
CA GLY A 249 -8.67 0.29 16.58
C GLY A 249 -10.10 0.36 17.12
N TYR A 250 -10.46 -0.58 17.99
CA TYR A 250 -11.77 -0.62 18.62
C TYR A 250 -11.84 0.31 19.84
N GLU A 251 -12.88 1.12 19.91
CA GLU A 251 -13.18 1.95 21.07
C GLU A 251 -14.66 1.81 21.45
N LYS A 252 -14.97 2.14 22.71
CA LYS A 252 -16.33 2.18 23.24
C LYS A 252 -16.53 3.49 23.99
N PHE A 253 -17.68 4.12 23.77
CA PHE A 253 -18.03 5.40 24.39
C PHE A 253 -19.34 5.27 25.17
N ASP A 254 -19.41 5.93 26.31
CA ASP A 254 -20.60 5.96 27.16
C ASP A 254 -21.67 6.92 26.63
N SER A 255 -21.28 7.90 25.79
CA SER A 255 -22.20 8.88 25.21
C SER A 255 -21.67 9.49 23.92
N LEU A 256 -22.57 10.10 23.13
CA LEU A 256 -22.20 10.90 21.96
C LEU A 256 -21.35 12.13 22.32
N GLN A 257 -21.53 12.66 23.53
CA GLN A 257 -20.69 13.75 24.04
C GLN A 257 -19.24 13.30 24.22
N ALA A 258 -19.03 12.13 24.85
CA ALA A 258 -17.69 11.57 25.02
C ALA A 258 -17.01 11.25 23.68
N LEU A 259 -17.79 10.76 22.70
CA LEU A 259 -17.30 10.61 21.32
C LEU A 259 -16.89 11.97 20.73
N GLY A 260 -17.73 13.00 20.85
CA GLY A 260 -17.43 14.34 20.34
C GLY A 260 -16.18 14.98 20.97
N GLU A 261 -15.97 14.82 22.27
CA GLU A 261 -14.77 15.30 22.98
C GLU A 261 -13.50 14.59 22.50
N ASN A 262 -13.58 13.28 22.24
CA ASN A 262 -12.48 12.50 21.67
C ASN A 262 -12.15 12.95 20.24
N LEU A 263 -13.17 13.17 19.41
CA LEU A 263 -13.00 13.67 18.04
C LEU A 263 -12.36 15.05 18.00
N ALA A 264 -12.82 15.98 18.86
CA ALA A 264 -12.23 17.31 18.95
C ALA A 264 -10.74 17.22 19.27
N THR A 265 -10.37 16.40 20.26
CA THR A 265 -8.97 16.18 20.65
C THR A 265 -8.12 15.62 19.50
N GLN A 266 -8.67 14.68 18.72
CA GLN A 266 -7.96 14.05 17.59
C GLN A 266 -7.79 15.00 16.40
N VAL A 267 -8.79 15.85 16.11
CA VAL A 267 -8.81 16.67 14.88
C VAL A 267 -8.20 18.06 15.09
N THR A 268 -8.45 18.73 16.22
CA THR A 268 -7.95 20.10 16.45
C THR A 268 -6.57 20.14 17.10
N GLY A 269 -6.12 19.04 17.69
CA GLY A 269 -4.87 18.97 18.44
C GLY A 269 -4.80 20.09 19.50
N ALA A 270 -3.71 20.85 19.51
CA ALA A 270 -3.51 22.02 20.38
C ALA A 270 -3.87 23.38 19.73
N GLN A 271 -4.46 23.40 18.54
CA GLN A 271 -4.78 24.65 17.84
C GLN A 271 -6.06 25.27 18.38
N GLN A 272 -5.93 26.42 19.06
CA GLN A 272 -7.03 27.09 19.77
C GLN A 272 -8.07 27.76 18.85
N ASP A 273 -7.72 28.04 17.59
CA ASP A 273 -8.56 28.81 16.64
C ASP A 273 -9.38 27.93 15.68
N ILE A 274 -9.44 26.61 15.93
CA ILE A 274 -10.17 25.66 15.09
C ILE A 274 -11.33 25.07 15.90
N ALA A 275 -12.56 25.29 15.43
CA ALA A 275 -13.74 24.64 15.99
C ALA A 275 -14.22 23.51 15.06
N LEU A 276 -14.49 22.34 15.65
CA LEU A 276 -14.97 21.15 14.93
C LEU A 276 -16.50 21.08 14.98
N GLN A 277 -17.14 20.98 13.82
CA GLN A 277 -18.53 20.55 13.70
C GLN A 277 -18.57 19.16 13.09
N TRP A 278 -19.39 18.26 13.65
CA TRP A 278 -19.51 16.90 13.15
C TRP A 278 -20.96 16.44 13.19
N ARG A 279 -21.29 15.52 12.29
CA ARG A 279 -22.61 14.89 12.18
C ARG A 279 -22.47 13.41 11.89
N LEU A 280 -23.43 12.63 12.37
CA LEU A 280 -23.55 11.21 12.01
C LEU A 280 -24.38 11.09 10.73
N SER A 281 -23.83 10.43 9.72
CA SER A 281 -24.53 10.10 8.49
C SER A 281 -24.73 8.58 8.38
N GLU A 282 -25.98 8.15 8.24
CA GLU A 282 -26.33 6.73 8.04
C GLU A 282 -26.44 6.46 6.53
N PRO A 283 -25.56 5.63 5.94
CA PRO A 283 -25.66 5.29 4.52
C PRO A 283 -26.91 4.46 4.20
N THR A 284 -27.48 4.67 3.01
CA THR A 284 -28.71 3.96 2.56
C THR A 284 -28.44 2.55 2.03
N GLY A 285 -27.22 2.25 1.58
CA GLY A 285 -26.83 0.95 1.03
C GLY A 285 -26.06 0.06 2.01
N ASN A 286 -25.14 -0.74 1.48
CA ASN A 286 -24.16 -1.46 2.28
C ASN A 286 -23.24 -0.45 2.99
N PHE A 287 -23.27 -0.45 4.32
CA PHE A 287 -22.45 0.44 5.14
C PHE A 287 -20.95 0.39 4.79
N PHE A 288 -20.41 -0.79 4.54
CA PHE A 288 -18.97 -0.97 4.29
C PHE A 288 -18.56 -0.53 2.90
N ASP A 289 -19.46 -0.56 1.92
CA ASP A 289 -19.21 0.02 0.60
C ASP A 289 -19.06 1.54 0.73
N SER A 290 -19.94 2.19 1.50
CA SER A 290 -19.84 3.63 1.78
C SER A 290 -18.59 3.98 2.59
N LEU A 291 -18.23 3.17 3.59
CA LEU A 291 -17.00 3.37 4.36
C LEU A 291 -15.75 3.24 3.48
N ALA A 292 -15.69 2.23 2.62
CA ALA A 292 -14.58 2.04 1.69
C ALA A 292 -14.46 3.24 0.74
N CYS A 293 -15.57 3.67 0.13
CA CYS A 293 -15.58 4.85 -0.74
C CYS A 293 -15.14 6.12 -0.01
N ALA A 294 -15.56 6.33 1.24
CA ALA A 294 -15.15 7.48 2.03
C ALA A 294 -13.63 7.48 2.31
N LEU A 295 -13.07 6.34 2.71
CA LEU A 295 -11.63 6.19 2.96
C LEU A 295 -10.79 6.38 1.67
N ILE A 296 -11.29 5.88 0.55
CA ILE A 296 -10.64 6.04 -0.76
C ILE A 296 -10.71 7.49 -1.23
N ALA A 297 -11.87 8.14 -1.12
CA ALA A 297 -12.02 9.55 -1.46
C ALA A 297 -11.09 10.43 -0.61
N MET A 298 -11.02 10.17 0.70
CA MET A 298 -10.09 10.84 1.60
C MET A 298 -8.62 10.67 1.15
N GLN A 299 -8.21 9.45 0.76
CA GLN A 299 -6.88 9.21 0.22
C GLN A 299 -6.62 10.04 -1.04
N ILE A 300 -7.56 10.06 -1.98
CA ILE A 300 -7.45 10.80 -3.26
C ILE A 300 -7.42 12.31 -3.02
N ASP A 301 -8.29 12.85 -2.16
CA ASP A 301 -8.34 14.28 -1.85
C ASP A 301 -7.04 14.78 -1.22
N THR A 302 -6.39 13.93 -0.42
CA THR A 302 -5.11 14.27 0.22
C THR A 302 -3.99 14.40 -0.80
N LEU A 303 -3.97 13.54 -1.81
CA LEU A 303 -3.02 13.67 -2.91
C LEU A 303 -3.24 14.96 -3.69
N GLY A 304 -4.50 15.37 -3.90
CA GLY A 304 -4.83 16.65 -4.53
C GLY A 304 -4.37 17.86 -3.71
N GLN A 305 -4.53 17.82 -2.38
CA GLN A 305 -4.07 18.88 -1.48
C GLN A 305 -2.54 19.02 -1.48
N LEU A 306 -1.79 17.93 -1.60
CA LEU A 306 -0.33 17.97 -1.72
C LEU A 306 0.12 18.74 -2.98
N GLY A 307 -0.59 18.57 -4.11
CA GLY A 307 -0.34 19.36 -5.31
C GLY A 307 -0.71 20.84 -5.12
N ALA A 308 -1.90 21.13 -4.60
CA ALA A 308 -2.37 22.51 -4.44
C ALA A 308 -1.57 23.35 -3.43
N ALA A 309 -0.87 22.72 -2.48
CA ALA A 309 0.03 23.40 -1.56
C ALA A 309 1.25 24.02 -2.26
N GLN A 310 1.59 23.56 -3.46
CA GLN A 310 2.77 23.98 -4.22
C GLN A 310 2.53 25.23 -5.05
N ASP A 311 1.27 25.47 -5.46
CA ASP A 311 0.86 26.68 -6.18
C ASP A 311 0.70 27.90 -5.25
N ARG A 312 0.92 27.73 -3.94
CA ARG A 312 0.77 28.81 -2.94
C ARG A 312 2.09 29.53 -2.71
N GLU A 313 2.03 30.87 -2.77
CA GLU A 313 3.12 31.76 -2.36
C GLU A 313 3.63 31.42 -0.93
N PRO A 314 4.95 31.49 -0.67
CA PRO A 314 5.59 31.08 0.59
C PRO A 314 5.12 31.85 1.84
N HIS A 315 4.32 32.90 1.69
CA HIS A 315 3.74 33.69 2.77
C HIS A 315 2.33 33.28 3.17
N SER A 316 1.70 32.36 2.44
CA SER A 316 0.43 31.76 2.85
C SER A 316 0.74 30.69 3.89
N GLN A 317 0.40 30.93 5.16
CA GLN A 317 0.47 29.87 6.17
C GLN A 317 -0.18 28.61 5.60
N PRO A 318 0.48 27.44 5.70
CA PRO A 318 -0.12 26.21 5.26
C PRO A 318 -1.50 26.12 5.93
N SER A 319 -2.55 26.00 5.13
CA SER A 319 -3.66 25.19 5.61
C SER A 319 -3.05 23.81 5.71
N ALA A 320 -2.39 23.52 6.84
CA ALA A 320 -1.95 22.17 7.13
C ALA A 320 -3.18 21.30 6.83
N PRO A 321 -3.07 20.29 5.95
CA PRO A 321 -4.17 19.37 5.75
C PRO A 321 -4.53 18.94 7.15
N ILE A 322 -5.73 19.30 7.60
CA ILE A 322 -6.17 18.93 8.93
C ILE A 322 -6.19 17.43 8.86
N SER A 323 -5.32 16.80 9.66
CA SER A 323 -4.91 15.40 9.59
C SER A 323 -6.11 14.47 9.70
N LEU A 324 -6.90 14.35 8.64
CA LEU A 324 -7.98 13.38 8.52
C LEU A 324 -7.48 12.16 7.76
N THR A 325 -6.41 12.31 6.97
CA THR A 325 -5.81 11.25 6.16
C THR A 325 -4.48 10.83 6.72
N ARG A 326 -4.52 10.30 7.93
CA ARG A 326 -3.37 9.63 8.53
C ARG A 326 -3.38 8.14 8.18
N ALA A 327 -3.35 7.81 6.89
CA ALA A 327 -3.14 6.43 6.44
C ALA A 327 -1.69 5.95 6.69
N VAL A 328 -0.77 6.88 6.98
CA VAL A 328 0.54 6.62 7.58
C VAL A 328 0.66 7.56 8.78
N PRO A 329 0.79 7.06 10.02
CA PRO A 329 0.98 7.94 11.16
C PRO A 329 2.25 8.76 10.97
N SER A 330 2.18 10.07 11.26
CA SER A 330 3.38 10.89 11.34
C SER A 330 4.30 10.25 12.38
N ILE A 331 5.61 10.29 12.17
CA ILE A 331 6.60 9.66 13.06
C ILE A 331 6.38 10.07 14.54
N GLU A 332 5.88 11.27 14.75
CA GLU A 332 5.59 11.87 16.06
C GLU A 332 4.33 11.31 16.76
N GLU A 333 3.41 10.68 16.00
CA GLU A 333 2.13 10.17 16.50
C GLU A 333 1.99 8.65 16.39
N LEU A 334 3.04 7.99 15.90
CA LEU A 334 3.21 6.56 16.02
C LEU A 334 3.30 6.20 17.50
N SER A 335 2.50 5.22 17.94
CA SER A 335 2.67 4.61 19.26
C SER A 335 4.14 4.24 19.49
N ALA A 336 4.61 4.24 20.74
CA ALA A 336 5.98 3.83 21.06
C ALA A 336 6.33 2.45 20.45
N HIS A 337 5.33 1.58 20.32
CA HIS A 337 5.46 0.28 19.67
C HIS A 337 5.64 0.40 18.15
N SER A 338 4.86 1.24 17.47
CA SER A 338 5.00 1.48 16.03
C SER A 338 6.34 2.16 15.71
N MET A 339 6.80 3.11 16.54
CA MET A 339 8.13 3.71 16.44
C MET A 339 9.26 2.69 16.63
N SER A 340 9.11 1.78 17.60
CA SER A 340 10.07 0.71 17.80
C SER A 340 10.14 -0.23 16.59
N SER A 341 9.00 -0.50 15.95
CA SER A 341 8.92 -1.33 14.75
C SER A 341 9.59 -0.66 13.55
N ILE A 342 9.36 0.64 13.33
CA ILE A 342 10.05 1.40 12.27
C ILE A 342 11.57 1.42 12.50
N ARG A 343 12.02 1.68 13.73
CA ARG A 343 13.46 1.64 14.06
C ARG A 343 14.05 0.26 13.84
N GLN A 344 13.34 -0.81 14.20
CA GLN A 344 13.78 -2.18 13.93
C GLN A 344 13.86 -2.47 12.44
N ILE A 345 12.93 -1.96 11.63
CA ILE A 345 12.97 -2.09 10.17
C ILE A 345 14.17 -1.31 9.61
N GLN A 346 14.38 -0.06 10.03
CA GLN A 346 15.52 0.75 9.61
C GLN A 346 16.86 0.08 9.96
N GLN A 347 16.98 -0.51 11.15
CA GLN A 347 18.17 -1.26 11.57
C GLN A 347 18.40 -2.56 10.79
N ARG A 348 17.40 -3.03 10.04
CA ARG A 348 17.48 -4.24 9.19
C ARG A 348 17.62 -3.91 7.71
N ILE A 349 17.66 -2.64 7.32
CA ILE A 349 17.95 -2.22 5.95
C ILE A 349 19.41 -2.62 5.64
N PRO A 350 19.66 -3.47 4.63
CA PRO A 350 21.02 -3.84 4.25
C PRO A 350 21.82 -2.64 3.74
N ASP A 351 23.14 -2.64 3.95
CA ASP A 351 24.04 -1.55 3.53
C ASP A 351 23.95 -1.24 2.02
N TRP A 352 23.72 -2.27 1.18
CA TRP A 352 23.56 -2.06 -0.26
C TRP A 352 22.32 -1.22 -0.58
N LEU A 353 21.24 -1.37 0.19
CA LEU A 353 20.00 -0.63 -0.02
C LEU A 353 20.11 0.80 0.53
N ALA A 354 20.90 0.98 1.59
CA ALA A 354 21.23 2.32 2.10
C ALA A 354 22.04 3.16 1.10
N ASN A 355 22.79 2.51 0.20
CA ASN A 355 23.58 3.15 -0.86
C ASN A 355 23.04 2.87 -2.27
N ALA A 356 21.80 2.39 -2.39
CA ALA A 356 21.20 2.03 -3.66
C ALA A 356 20.87 3.27 -4.50
N SER A 357 20.81 3.10 -5.82
CA SER A 357 20.23 4.12 -6.70
C SER A 357 18.74 4.32 -6.38
N ASP A 358 18.19 5.50 -6.72
CA ASP A 358 16.75 5.77 -6.58
C ASP A 358 15.89 4.69 -7.26
N THR A 359 16.34 4.21 -8.43
CA THR A 359 15.64 3.17 -9.19
C THR A 359 15.65 1.84 -8.44
N ASP A 360 16.79 1.42 -7.89
CA ASP A 360 16.89 0.16 -7.14
C ASP A 360 16.12 0.22 -5.82
N ALA A 361 16.18 1.35 -5.11
CA ALA A 361 15.44 1.57 -3.88
C ALA A 361 13.93 1.52 -4.11
N ALA A 362 13.45 2.17 -5.18
CA ALA A 362 12.04 2.15 -5.54
C ALA A 362 11.58 0.76 -6.00
N ALA A 363 12.37 0.06 -6.81
CA ALA A 363 12.06 -1.29 -7.25
C ALA A 363 11.95 -2.25 -6.05
N TYR A 364 12.91 -2.18 -5.11
CA TYR A 364 12.86 -2.94 -3.87
C TYR A 364 11.61 -2.62 -3.05
N GLY A 365 11.28 -1.33 -2.89
CA GLY A 365 10.06 -0.88 -2.20
C GLY A 365 8.79 -1.46 -2.83
N ARG A 366 8.66 -1.43 -4.16
CA ARG A 366 7.53 -2.05 -4.87
C ARG A 366 7.48 -3.56 -4.67
N TYR A 367 8.62 -4.25 -4.69
CA TYR A 367 8.64 -5.69 -4.39
C TYR A 367 8.19 -6.01 -2.97
N LEU A 368 8.56 -5.19 -1.98
CA LEU A 368 8.06 -5.34 -0.61
C LEU A 368 6.56 -5.12 -0.51
N ILE A 369 6.00 -4.11 -1.18
CA ILE A 369 4.55 -3.87 -1.23
C ILE A 369 3.84 -5.08 -1.85
N ASN A 370 4.33 -5.56 -2.99
CA ASN A 370 3.75 -6.72 -3.68
C ASN A 370 3.84 -7.98 -2.80
N LEU A 371 4.96 -8.18 -2.12
CA LEU A 371 5.14 -9.29 -1.18
C LEU A 371 4.16 -9.19 0.00
N ALA A 372 3.96 -8.00 0.56
CA ALA A 372 3.01 -7.77 1.64
C ALA A 372 1.56 -8.04 1.19
N GLN A 373 1.19 -7.64 -0.03
CA GLN A 373 -0.11 -7.97 -0.63
C GLN A 373 -0.30 -9.49 -0.76
N VAL A 374 0.69 -10.19 -1.33
CA VAL A 374 0.64 -11.65 -1.50
C VAL A 374 0.56 -12.36 -0.16
N HIS A 375 1.36 -11.92 0.82
CA HIS A 375 1.34 -12.47 2.17
C HIS A 375 -0.02 -12.25 2.84
N THR A 376 -0.58 -11.04 2.74
CA THR A 376 -1.92 -10.70 3.27
C THR A 376 -3.00 -11.55 2.61
N HIS A 377 -2.98 -11.65 1.28
CA HIS A 377 -3.95 -12.44 0.52
C HIS A 377 -3.91 -13.93 0.92
N ASN A 378 -2.71 -14.47 1.14
CA ASN A 378 -2.52 -15.87 1.54
C ASN A 378 -2.54 -16.08 3.07
N GLN A 379 -2.96 -15.09 3.86
CA GLN A 379 -3.06 -15.20 5.33
C GLN A 379 -1.73 -15.61 6.00
N GLY A 380 -0.62 -15.12 5.44
CA GLY A 380 0.74 -15.44 5.86
C GLY A 380 1.21 -16.84 5.50
N ARG A 381 0.45 -17.59 4.71
CA ARG A 381 0.88 -18.89 4.23
C ARG A 381 1.95 -18.75 3.15
N SER A 382 3.05 -19.44 3.33
CA SER A 382 4.08 -19.60 2.30
C SER A 382 3.62 -20.62 1.25
N PHE A 383 4.28 -20.61 0.09
CA PHE A 383 4.02 -21.61 -0.96
C PHE A 383 4.17 -23.06 -0.45
N LEU A 384 5.05 -23.30 0.52
CA LEU A 384 5.31 -24.64 1.05
C LEU A 384 4.35 -25.02 2.19
N ASP A 385 3.49 -24.11 2.65
CA ASP A 385 2.60 -24.39 3.77
C ASP A 385 1.50 -25.36 3.34
N GLY A 386 1.40 -26.47 4.07
CA GLY A 386 0.47 -27.57 3.73
C GLY A 386 1.00 -28.51 2.64
N ILE A 387 2.15 -28.23 2.03
CA ILE A 387 2.85 -29.16 1.15
C ILE A 387 3.81 -29.99 2.02
N ALA A 388 3.52 -31.27 2.18
CA ALA A 388 4.44 -32.19 2.84
C ALA A 388 5.80 -32.14 2.12
N PRO A 389 6.93 -32.06 2.84
CA PRO A 389 8.25 -32.14 2.23
C PRO A 389 8.31 -33.35 1.28
N ILE A 390 8.95 -33.20 0.12
CA ILE A 390 9.02 -34.24 -0.93
C ILE A 390 9.45 -35.60 -0.33
N ARG A 391 10.30 -35.57 0.69
CA ARG A 391 10.72 -36.76 1.43
C ARG A 391 9.55 -37.46 2.13
N ASP A 392 8.72 -36.73 2.87
CA ASP A 392 7.61 -37.28 3.64
C ASP A 392 6.44 -37.68 2.74
N GLY A 393 6.14 -36.86 1.72
CA GLY A 393 5.17 -37.22 0.69
C GLY A 393 5.60 -38.47 -0.10
N GLY A 394 6.88 -38.53 -0.47
CA GLY A 394 7.47 -39.70 -1.14
C GLY A 394 7.51 -40.95 -0.26
N ARG A 395 7.79 -40.80 1.04
CA ARG A 395 7.80 -41.90 2.03
C ARG A 395 6.39 -42.46 2.24
N THR A 396 5.40 -41.58 2.39
CA THR A 396 3.99 -41.96 2.55
C THR A 396 3.47 -42.66 1.30
N GLN A 397 3.74 -42.11 0.11
CA GLN A 397 3.34 -42.73 -1.15
C GLN A 397 4.06 -44.07 -1.42
N ALA A 398 5.32 -44.22 -1.00
CA ALA A 398 6.05 -45.49 -1.06
C ALA A 398 5.51 -46.53 -0.06
N GLN A 399 5.13 -46.10 1.15
CA GLN A 399 4.49 -46.97 2.15
C GLN A 399 3.09 -47.42 1.71
N ASP A 400 2.28 -46.54 1.13
CA ASP A 400 0.96 -46.86 0.61
C ASP A 400 1.02 -47.80 -0.60
N ARG A 401 1.98 -47.59 -1.51
CA ARG A 401 2.23 -48.51 -2.63
C ARG A 401 2.73 -49.88 -2.17
N ARG A 402 3.48 -49.97 -1.06
CA ARG A 402 3.87 -51.26 -0.44
C ARG A 402 2.69 -51.93 0.27
N ARG A 403 1.80 -51.20 0.93
CA ARG A 403 0.57 -51.77 1.51
C ARG A 403 -0.33 -52.41 0.43
N GLY A 404 -0.33 -51.85 -0.79
CA GLY A 404 -1.03 -52.41 -1.95
C GLY A 404 -0.27 -53.51 -2.72
N ARG A 405 1.04 -53.69 -2.50
CA ARG A 405 1.88 -54.69 -3.18
C ARG A 405 2.86 -55.34 -2.20
N ILE A 406 2.55 -56.60 -1.86
CA ILE A 406 3.46 -57.70 -1.50
C ILE A 406 3.47 -58.15 -0.02
N ARG A 407 2.88 -59.34 0.16
CA ARG A 407 3.21 -60.39 1.14
C ARG A 407 4.59 -60.96 0.72
N GLY A 408 5.67 -60.54 1.37
CA GLY A 408 7.01 -61.12 1.14
C GLY A 408 8.17 -60.13 1.15
N THR A 409 9.14 -60.36 2.05
CA THR A 409 10.43 -59.69 2.25
C THR A 409 10.43 -58.26 2.82
N SER A 410 10.63 -58.20 4.14
CA SER A 410 10.82 -56.97 4.93
C SER A 410 12.21 -56.36 4.72
N SER A 411 12.37 -55.49 3.71
CA SER A 411 13.51 -54.57 3.70
C SER A 411 13.17 -53.33 4.53
N LYS A 412 13.88 -53.15 5.65
CA LYS A 412 13.74 -52.02 6.59
C LYS A 412 14.10 -50.70 5.88
N PRO A 413 13.19 -49.70 5.85
CA PRO A 413 13.43 -48.41 5.19
C PRO A 413 14.52 -47.55 5.87
N ASP A 414 15.00 -47.94 7.05
CA ASP A 414 16.04 -47.22 7.80
C ASP A 414 17.48 -47.45 7.30
N LYS A 415 17.65 -48.12 6.14
CA LYS A 415 18.97 -48.38 5.53
C LYS A 415 19.17 -47.74 4.15
N VAL A 416 18.26 -46.88 3.70
CA VAL A 416 18.39 -46.17 2.42
C VAL A 416 18.72 -44.71 2.70
N GLU A 417 19.96 -44.31 2.42
CA GLU A 417 20.38 -42.92 2.52
C GLU A 417 19.96 -42.16 1.26
N VAL A 418 19.07 -41.18 1.41
CA VAL A 418 18.63 -40.32 0.30
C VAL A 418 19.30 -38.96 0.46
N VAL A 419 20.38 -38.76 -0.30
CA VAL A 419 21.11 -37.49 -0.36
C VAL A 419 20.41 -36.58 -1.36
N SER A 420 19.83 -35.47 -0.89
CA SER A 420 19.33 -34.42 -1.78
C SER A 420 20.47 -33.48 -2.12
N ARG A 421 20.78 -33.33 -3.40
CA ARG A 421 21.70 -32.30 -3.91
C ARG A 421 20.86 -31.22 -4.56
N SER A 422 20.66 -30.13 -3.84
CA SER A 422 19.94 -28.98 -4.37
C SER A 422 20.96 -27.97 -4.90
N PRO A 423 20.80 -27.46 -6.12
CA PRO A 423 21.66 -26.36 -6.58
C PRO A 423 21.41 -25.13 -5.71
N VAL A 424 22.47 -24.41 -5.35
CA VAL A 424 22.33 -23.12 -4.65
C VAL A 424 21.84 -22.09 -5.67
N ILE A 425 20.66 -21.52 -5.40
CA ILE A 425 20.03 -20.51 -6.24
C ILE A 425 19.99 -19.19 -5.47
N TRP A 426 20.54 -18.13 -6.07
CA TRP A 426 20.41 -16.76 -5.58
C TRP A 426 19.51 -16.00 -6.56
N GLY A 427 18.27 -15.73 -6.15
CA GLY A 427 17.26 -15.15 -7.04
C GLY A 427 16.93 -16.08 -8.21
N THR A 428 17.23 -15.66 -9.44
CA THR A 428 17.07 -16.47 -10.66
C THR A 428 18.37 -17.15 -11.12
N CYS A 429 19.50 -16.83 -10.49
CA CYS A 429 20.81 -17.32 -10.91
C CYS A 429 21.21 -18.58 -10.14
N ARG A 430 21.57 -19.63 -10.88
CA ARG A 430 22.17 -20.84 -10.31
C ARG A 430 23.67 -20.58 -10.12
N VAL A 431 24.17 -20.66 -8.89
CA VAL A 431 25.60 -20.50 -8.62
C VAL A 431 26.35 -21.71 -9.19
N PRO A 432 27.22 -21.53 -10.20
CA PRO A 432 27.92 -22.66 -10.81
C PRO A 432 28.82 -23.37 -9.80
N GLY A 433 28.70 -24.69 -9.70
CA GLY A 433 29.55 -25.51 -8.83
C GLY A 433 29.14 -25.57 -7.35
N GLN A 434 28.21 -24.74 -6.89
CA GLN A 434 27.67 -24.85 -5.52
C GLN A 434 26.41 -25.71 -5.48
N VAL A 435 26.46 -26.73 -4.62
CA VAL A 435 25.32 -27.59 -4.29
C VAL A 435 25.20 -27.66 -2.78
N ASP A 436 23.99 -27.45 -2.27
CA ASP A 436 23.69 -27.72 -0.88
C ASP A 436 23.35 -29.21 -0.73
N ILE A 437 23.99 -29.86 0.23
CA ILE A 437 23.87 -31.28 0.51
C ILE A 437 23.29 -31.43 1.91
N THR A 438 21.96 -31.54 2.00
CA THR A 438 21.28 -31.76 3.28
C THR A 438 21.13 -33.26 3.54
N GLY A 439 22.03 -33.79 4.38
CA GLY A 439 21.97 -35.14 4.93
C GLY A 439 22.47 -35.16 6.38
N ARG A 440 21.64 -35.61 7.32
CA ARG A 440 22.08 -36.17 8.60
C ARG A 440 21.24 -37.40 8.92
N ARG A 441 21.97 -38.41 9.42
CA ARG A 441 21.62 -39.81 9.68
C ARG A 441 20.16 -40.12 10.02
#